data_AF-A0AA46CCC3-F1
#
_entry.id   AF-A0AA46CCC3-F1
#
_cell.length_a   1.000
_cell.length_b   1.000
_cell.length_c   1.000
_cell.angle_alpha   90.00
_cell.angle_beta   90.00
_cell.angle_gamma   90.00
#
_symmetry.space_group_name_H-M   'P 1'
#
loop_
_entity.id
_entity.type
_entity.pdbx_description
1 polymer ?
#
loop_
_entity_poly.entity_id
_entity_poly.type
_entity_poly.pdbx_seq_one_letter_code
_entity_poly.pdbx_strand_id
1 'polypeptide(L)'
;MNICSYCDKKKPATREHIIPSWYYKHERDSEDTGFMERAKGKIVKTELVIRDVCEDCNNNVLSDLDSYGKKLFFESFINYVYKDTKTQLHYNYEQLARWLLKISYNSARSHDSDTEILTQYRRIITGSEPLPDHLMVKILTIAPAAGGIYSVTSATKGANAVSHPDWFRVGVFRVEDFDTMYWAFRHVTINSYSFLLYVPDLSISSRALEELKALQQVVNKEIKLSPALSRAGVIDVPTPEIDSISYNMNHLGNFPFAYGLIKNETIEAAMENKIGLVNYWIDRTDIENKDISNALAFLNDLVSSREVCMGMKERIEISIHGYDDDAREIYEIPEVVTFLKALDEEWPYWMLFQHPNFRWLQILAVCLSEPKNNKAGKVEFNPELISKCMHKWFISLNEICHKHAISLTINKRVSAQANAIMTKGLVG
;
A
#
# COMPACT_ATOMS: atom_id res chain seq x y z
N MET A 1 -4.58 -21.78 -22.19
CA MET A 1 -3.77 -20.67 -22.74
C MET A 1 -4.18 -19.41 -22.01
N ASN A 2 -3.21 -18.63 -21.53
CA ASN A 2 -3.45 -17.40 -20.76
C ASN A 2 -3.12 -16.18 -21.62
N ILE A 3 -3.67 -15.02 -21.26
CA ILE A 3 -3.25 -13.74 -21.84
C ILE A 3 -1.91 -13.39 -21.20
N CYS A 4 -0.89 -13.12 -22.03
CA CYS A 4 0.42 -12.69 -21.53
C CYS A 4 0.32 -11.30 -20.93
N SER A 5 0.78 -11.11 -19.69
CA SER A 5 0.72 -9.82 -18.98
C SER A 5 1.55 -8.69 -19.61
N TYR A 6 2.44 -8.99 -20.57
CA TYR A 6 3.25 -7.99 -21.26
C TYR A 6 2.78 -7.65 -22.67
N CYS A 7 2.40 -8.64 -23.47
CA CYS A 7 2.05 -8.44 -24.88
C CYS A 7 0.57 -8.60 -25.20
N ASP A 8 -0.28 -8.91 -24.21
CA ASP A 8 -1.73 -9.15 -24.35
C ASP A 8 -2.12 -10.28 -25.32
N LYS A 9 -1.14 -11.07 -25.80
CA LYS A 9 -1.38 -12.20 -26.71
C LYS A 9 -1.73 -13.45 -25.91
N LYS A 10 -2.72 -14.21 -26.39
CA LYS A 10 -3.09 -15.51 -25.83
C LYS A 10 -2.04 -16.56 -26.21
N LYS A 11 -1.21 -16.97 -25.25
CA LYS A 11 -0.08 -17.90 -25.45
C LYS A 11 0.08 -18.85 -24.24
N PRO A 12 0.90 -19.92 -24.33
CA PRO A 12 1.31 -20.67 -23.16
C PRO A 12 2.07 -19.76 -22.17
N ALA A 13 1.73 -19.87 -20.88
CA ALA A 13 2.37 -19.09 -19.83
C ALA A 13 3.59 -19.83 -19.25
N THR A 14 4.68 -19.09 -19.11
CA THR A 14 5.92 -19.46 -18.43
C THR A 14 5.95 -18.86 -17.03
N ARG A 15 6.98 -19.17 -16.24
CA ARG A 15 7.20 -18.58 -14.91
C ARG A 15 8.20 -17.43 -15.06
N GLU A 16 7.75 -16.21 -14.76
CA GLU A 16 8.58 -15.00 -14.73
C GLU A 16 8.95 -14.68 -13.28
N HIS A 17 10.21 -14.38 -13.02
CA HIS A 17 10.66 -13.98 -11.69
C HIS A 17 10.32 -12.51 -11.38
N ILE A 18 9.94 -12.22 -10.13
CA ILE A 18 9.81 -10.84 -9.66
C ILE A 18 11.19 -10.21 -9.51
N ILE A 19 12.03 -10.82 -8.69
CA ILE A 19 13.46 -10.52 -8.58
C ILE A 19 14.20 -11.49 -9.49
N PRO A 20 15.11 -11.03 -10.37
CA PRO A 20 15.72 -11.90 -11.37
C PRO A 20 16.39 -13.15 -10.78
N SER A 21 16.24 -14.30 -11.46
CA SER A 21 16.76 -15.60 -10.98
C SER A 21 18.26 -15.62 -10.70
N TRP A 22 19.04 -14.76 -11.37
CA TRP A 22 20.48 -14.67 -11.15
C TRP A 22 20.84 -14.16 -9.75
N TYR A 23 20.00 -13.34 -9.12
CA TYR A 23 20.26 -12.83 -7.79
C TYR A 23 20.11 -13.92 -6.73
N TYR A 24 19.04 -14.72 -6.81
CA TYR A 24 18.87 -15.90 -5.94
C TYR A 24 20.02 -16.91 -6.08
N LYS A 25 20.60 -17.04 -7.27
CA LYS A 25 21.78 -17.89 -7.49
C LYS A 25 23.06 -17.33 -6.89
N HIS A 26 23.15 -16.01 -6.76
CA HIS A 26 24.27 -15.32 -6.12
C HIS A 26 24.19 -15.46 -4.59
N GLU A 27 23.00 -15.27 -4.03
CA GLU A 27 22.72 -15.21 -2.58
C GLU A 27 22.43 -16.57 -1.93
N ARG A 28 22.86 -17.69 -2.51
CA ARG A 28 22.42 -19.06 -2.11
C ARG A 28 22.62 -19.44 -0.63
N ASP A 29 23.40 -18.68 0.13
CA ASP A 29 23.73 -18.93 1.54
C ASP A 29 23.17 -17.87 2.52
N SER A 30 22.44 -16.84 2.08
CA SER A 30 21.88 -15.85 3.02
C SER A 30 20.51 -16.30 3.57
N GLU A 31 20.34 -16.23 4.90
CA GLU A 31 19.12 -16.70 5.58
C GLU A 31 17.84 -15.91 5.22
N ASP A 32 18.00 -14.79 4.49
CA ASP A 32 17.00 -13.75 4.22
C ASP A 32 16.49 -13.69 2.75
N THR A 33 16.82 -14.66 1.89
CA THR A 33 16.45 -14.56 0.47
C THR A 33 14.99 -14.91 0.19
N GLY A 34 14.18 -13.89 -0.09
CA GLY A 34 12.83 -14.03 -0.65
C GLY A 34 11.80 -13.26 0.16
N PHE A 35 11.73 -11.95 -0.08
CA PHE A 35 10.73 -11.11 0.54
C PHE A 35 9.43 -11.15 -0.27
N MET A 36 8.41 -11.84 0.25
CA MET A 36 7.04 -11.73 -0.23
C MET A 36 6.27 -10.72 0.62
N GLU A 37 5.67 -9.73 -0.03
CA GLU A 37 4.63 -8.87 0.59
C GLU A 37 3.44 -9.72 1.10
N ARG A 38 3.25 -10.95 0.58
CA ARG A 38 2.13 -11.84 0.93
C ARG A 38 2.36 -12.86 2.04
N ALA A 39 3.59 -13.16 2.44
CA ALA A 39 3.78 -14.22 3.43
C ALA A 39 3.55 -13.70 4.84
N LYS A 40 2.36 -13.98 5.37
CA LYS A 40 2.03 -13.87 6.80
C LYS A 40 3.17 -14.46 7.65
N GLY A 41 3.98 -13.60 8.27
CA GLY A 41 4.96 -13.98 9.30
C GLY A 41 6.03 -14.96 8.84
N LYS A 42 6.31 -15.07 7.53
CA LYS A 42 7.31 -16.02 7.02
C LYS A 42 8.21 -15.35 5.97
N ILE A 43 9.50 -15.25 6.28
CA ILE A 43 10.52 -15.10 5.24
C ILE A 43 10.43 -16.34 4.37
N VAL A 44 10.06 -16.18 3.10
CA VAL A 44 9.86 -17.30 2.20
C VAL A 44 11.16 -17.55 1.45
N LYS A 45 11.82 -18.64 1.81
CA LYS A 45 13.06 -19.14 1.17
C LYS A 45 12.80 -19.73 -0.22
N THR A 46 12.00 -19.07 -1.06
CA THR A 46 11.71 -19.53 -2.42
C THR A 46 11.75 -18.37 -3.40
N GLU A 47 12.24 -18.65 -4.60
CA GLU A 47 12.20 -17.72 -5.73
C GLU A 47 10.76 -17.29 -6.01
N LEU A 48 10.54 -15.97 -6.12
CA LEU A 48 9.21 -15.44 -6.37
C LEU A 48 8.94 -15.38 -7.86
N VAL A 49 7.96 -16.17 -8.29
CA VAL A 49 7.61 -16.34 -9.70
C VAL A 49 6.12 -16.19 -9.95
N ILE A 50 5.77 -15.62 -11.10
CA ILE A 50 4.40 -15.42 -11.55
C ILE A 50 4.23 -16.17 -12.87
N ARG A 51 3.15 -16.95 -12.99
CA ARG A 51 2.90 -17.81 -14.15
C ARG A 51 1.91 -17.19 -15.15
N ASP A 52 2.29 -16.07 -15.75
CA ASP A 52 1.42 -15.31 -16.66
C ASP A 52 2.12 -14.59 -17.81
N VAL A 53 3.39 -14.92 -18.09
CA VAL A 53 4.17 -14.32 -19.17
C VAL A 53 4.45 -15.34 -20.26
N CYS A 54 4.33 -14.97 -21.54
CA CYS A 54 4.68 -15.88 -22.64
C CYS A 54 6.19 -16.02 -22.81
N GLU A 55 6.63 -17.09 -23.46
CA GLU A 55 8.04 -17.39 -23.70
C GLU A 55 8.77 -16.26 -24.44
N ASP A 56 8.16 -15.69 -25.49
CA ASP A 56 8.79 -14.61 -26.27
C ASP A 56 9.09 -13.36 -25.44
N CYS A 57 8.21 -13.01 -24.49
CA CYS A 57 8.43 -11.86 -23.61
C CYS A 57 9.49 -12.21 -22.56
N ASN A 58 9.33 -13.35 -21.89
CA ASN A 58 10.21 -13.79 -20.80
C ASN A 58 11.67 -13.96 -21.28
N ASN A 59 11.89 -14.73 -22.35
CA ASN A 59 13.23 -15.12 -22.77
C ASN A 59 13.97 -14.07 -23.63
N ASN A 60 13.27 -13.07 -24.16
CA ASN A 60 13.90 -12.01 -24.94
C ASN A 60 13.92 -10.72 -24.12
N VAL A 61 12.93 -9.85 -24.32
CA VAL A 61 12.93 -8.47 -23.81
C VAL A 61 13.11 -8.40 -22.28
N LEU A 62 12.45 -9.28 -21.54
CA LEU A 62 12.53 -9.28 -20.07
C LEU A 62 13.86 -9.84 -19.55
N SER A 63 14.42 -10.82 -20.26
CA SER A 63 15.75 -11.38 -19.99
C SER A 63 16.88 -10.38 -20.31
N ASP A 64 16.72 -9.57 -21.36
CA ASP A 64 17.67 -8.50 -21.69
C ASP A 64 17.72 -7.43 -20.59
N LEU A 65 16.55 -7.02 -20.08
CA LEU A 65 16.48 -6.10 -18.93
C LEU A 65 17.13 -6.70 -17.68
N ASP A 66 16.91 -7.98 -17.40
CA ASP A 66 17.55 -8.65 -16.27
C ASP A 66 19.06 -8.77 -16.43
N SER A 67 19.54 -8.94 -17.67
CA SER A 67 20.96 -8.97 -18.00
C SER A 67 21.61 -7.61 -17.78
N TYR A 68 20.91 -6.53 -18.13
CA TYR A 68 21.34 -5.17 -17.81
C TYR A 68 21.41 -4.94 -16.29
N GLY A 69 20.36 -5.33 -15.55
CA GLY A 69 20.34 -5.22 -14.10
C GLY A 69 21.46 -6.02 -13.42
N LYS A 70 21.73 -7.23 -13.92
CA LYS A 70 22.85 -8.08 -13.47
C LYS A 70 24.19 -7.37 -13.66
N LYS A 71 24.40 -6.75 -14.82
CA LYS A 71 25.63 -6.00 -15.11
C LYS A 71 25.83 -4.87 -14.10
N LEU A 72 24.82 -4.02 -13.91
CA LEU A 72 24.89 -2.91 -12.94
C LEU A 72 25.10 -3.40 -11.50
N PHE A 73 24.51 -4.54 -11.13
CA PHE A 73 24.72 -5.11 -9.81
C PHE A 73 26.19 -5.40 -9.55
N PHE A 74 26.84 -6.16 -10.43
CA PHE A 74 28.24 -6.53 -10.24
C PHE A 74 29.22 -5.36 -10.45
N GLU A 75 28.85 -4.35 -11.25
CA GLU A 75 29.68 -3.16 -11.46
C GLU A 75 29.54 -2.12 -10.34
N SER A 76 28.40 -2.06 -9.65
CA SER A 76 28.10 -0.99 -8.70
C SER A 76 27.40 -1.49 -7.45
N PHE A 77 26.22 -2.11 -7.57
CA PHE A 77 25.35 -2.36 -6.41
C PHE A 77 25.87 -3.42 -5.42
N ILE A 78 26.83 -4.26 -5.84
CA ILE A 78 27.53 -5.19 -4.95
C ILE A 78 28.41 -4.47 -3.91
N ASN A 79 28.82 -3.23 -4.19
CA ASN A 79 29.62 -2.44 -3.28
C ASN A 79 28.73 -1.60 -2.37
N TYR A 80 28.92 -1.69 -1.05
CA TYR A 80 28.18 -0.86 -0.11
C TYR A 80 28.62 0.61 -0.16
N VAL A 81 27.66 1.49 0.06
CA VAL A 81 27.89 2.93 0.20
C VAL A 81 28.01 3.24 1.69
N TYR A 82 29.20 3.63 2.12
CA TYR A 82 29.47 4.08 3.49
C TYR A 82 29.35 5.59 3.60
N LYS A 83 29.23 6.11 4.83
CA LYS A 83 29.07 7.55 5.10
C LYS A 83 30.21 8.42 4.56
N ASP A 84 31.41 7.86 4.45
CA ASP A 84 32.64 8.53 4.02
C ASP A 84 33.07 8.15 2.60
N THR A 85 32.33 7.25 1.93
CA THR A 85 32.63 6.90 0.54
C THR A 85 32.02 7.89 -0.44
N LYS A 86 32.81 8.25 -1.45
CA LYS A 86 32.32 8.95 -2.64
C LYS A 86 32.40 7.98 -3.81
N THR A 87 31.30 7.83 -4.53
CA THR A 87 31.21 6.90 -5.66
C THR A 87 30.36 7.52 -6.74
N GLN A 88 30.66 7.22 -7.99
CA GLN A 88 29.84 7.58 -9.13
C GLN A 88 29.09 6.34 -9.61
N LEU A 89 27.81 6.51 -9.90
CA LEU A 89 26.99 5.48 -10.53
C LEU A 89 26.81 5.84 -11.99
N HIS A 90 27.26 4.95 -12.88
CA HIS A 90 27.05 5.05 -14.31
C HIS A 90 25.91 4.11 -14.74
N TYR A 91 25.00 4.60 -15.56
CA TYR A 91 23.81 3.87 -15.96
C TYR A 91 23.28 4.37 -17.31
N ASN A 92 22.52 3.51 -17.99
CA ASN A 92 21.63 3.92 -19.08
C ASN A 92 20.23 4.16 -18.49
N TYR A 93 19.76 5.40 -18.49
CA TYR A 93 18.46 5.76 -17.88
C TYR A 93 17.30 4.95 -18.48
N GLU A 94 17.30 4.78 -19.81
CA GLU A 94 16.24 4.09 -20.54
C GLU A 94 16.15 2.60 -20.17
N GLN A 95 17.29 1.93 -19.99
CA GLN A 95 17.33 0.52 -19.56
C GLN A 95 17.06 0.38 -18.05
N LEU A 96 17.63 1.27 -17.23
CA LEU A 96 17.43 1.26 -15.77
C LEU A 96 15.97 1.47 -15.41
N ALA A 97 15.32 2.51 -15.94
CA ALA A 97 13.92 2.77 -15.65
C ALA A 97 13.01 1.63 -16.11
N ARG A 98 13.24 1.03 -17.29
CA ARG A 98 12.48 -0.13 -17.76
C ARG A 98 12.67 -1.36 -16.89
N TRP A 99 13.90 -1.63 -16.44
CA TRP A 99 14.19 -2.75 -15.55
C TRP A 99 13.55 -2.57 -14.17
N LEU A 100 13.62 -1.36 -13.60
CA LEU A 100 12.96 -1.05 -12.33
C LEU A 100 11.41 -1.11 -12.44
N LEU A 101 10.85 -0.62 -13.55
CA LEU A 101 9.42 -0.75 -13.86
C LEU A 101 9.02 -2.22 -14.05
N LYS A 102 9.85 -3.05 -14.70
CA LYS A 102 9.63 -4.49 -14.82
C LYS A 102 9.49 -5.13 -13.44
N ILE A 103 10.47 -4.93 -12.55
CA ILE A 103 10.47 -5.50 -11.19
C ILE A 103 9.23 -5.02 -10.43
N SER A 104 8.92 -3.73 -10.52
CA SER A 104 7.75 -3.13 -9.89
C SER A 104 6.44 -3.71 -10.42
N TYR A 105 6.31 -3.90 -11.74
CA TYR A 105 5.11 -4.47 -12.36
C TYR A 105 4.93 -5.95 -12.03
N ASN A 106 6.02 -6.73 -12.00
CA ASN A 106 5.99 -8.11 -11.54
C ASN A 106 5.50 -8.16 -10.09
N SER A 107 6.11 -7.37 -9.19
CA SER A 107 5.71 -7.32 -7.78
C SER A 107 4.26 -6.86 -7.58
N ALA A 108 3.80 -5.86 -8.33
CA ALA A 108 2.42 -5.37 -8.32
C ALA A 108 1.41 -6.49 -8.59
N ARG A 109 1.66 -7.29 -9.64
CA ARG A 109 0.75 -8.36 -10.08
C ARG A 109 0.70 -9.55 -9.13
N SER A 110 1.76 -9.83 -8.37
CA SER A 110 1.72 -10.89 -7.35
C SER A 110 0.89 -10.53 -6.11
N HIS A 111 0.73 -9.22 -5.84
CA HIS A 111 0.13 -8.71 -4.60
C HIS A 111 -1.12 -7.86 -4.82
N ASP A 112 -1.58 -7.71 -6.07
CA ASP A 112 -2.71 -6.87 -6.47
C ASP A 112 -2.62 -5.43 -5.93
N SER A 113 -1.43 -4.84 -6.10
CA SER A 113 -1.08 -3.50 -5.62
C SER A 113 -0.59 -2.63 -6.78
N ASP A 114 -1.21 -1.47 -7.01
CA ASP A 114 -0.94 -0.54 -8.11
C ASP A 114 -1.02 -1.15 -9.53
N THR A 115 -1.71 -2.27 -9.69
CA THR A 115 -1.81 -3.02 -10.95
C THR A 115 -2.45 -2.20 -12.08
N GLU A 116 -3.44 -1.36 -11.76
CA GLU A 116 -4.14 -0.48 -12.71
C GLU A 116 -3.19 0.51 -13.40
N ILE A 117 -2.29 1.15 -12.65
CA ILE A 117 -1.30 2.11 -13.20
C ILE A 117 -0.18 1.34 -13.89
N LEU A 118 0.46 0.37 -13.21
CA LEU A 118 1.65 -0.30 -13.74
C LEU A 118 1.37 -1.16 -14.99
N THR A 119 0.15 -1.65 -15.17
CA THR A 119 -0.24 -2.37 -16.41
C THR A 119 -0.14 -1.47 -17.64
N GLN A 120 -0.35 -0.17 -17.50
CA GLN A 120 -0.25 0.80 -18.60
C GLN A 120 1.19 0.90 -19.14
N TYR A 121 2.17 0.59 -18.30
CA TYR A 121 3.60 0.64 -18.64
C TYR A 121 4.13 -0.60 -19.34
N ARG A 122 3.32 -1.65 -19.56
CA ARG A 122 3.81 -2.91 -20.16
C ARG A 122 4.49 -2.71 -21.52
N ARG A 123 3.95 -1.84 -22.39
CA ARG A 123 4.53 -1.53 -23.70
C ARG A 123 5.82 -0.71 -23.59
N ILE A 124 5.87 0.20 -22.63
CA ILE A 124 7.06 0.99 -22.29
C ILE A 124 8.18 0.07 -21.77
N ILE A 125 7.86 -0.85 -20.85
CA ILE A 125 8.80 -1.84 -20.31
C ILE A 125 9.37 -2.69 -21.44
N THR A 126 8.54 -3.14 -22.39
CA THR A 126 9.00 -3.93 -23.53
C THR A 126 9.77 -3.13 -24.60
N GLY A 127 9.94 -1.82 -24.42
CA GLY A 127 10.62 -0.95 -25.39
C GLY A 127 9.78 -0.63 -26.64
N SER A 128 8.50 -1.02 -26.67
CA SER A 128 7.59 -0.69 -27.77
C SER A 128 7.16 0.78 -27.76
N GLU A 129 7.21 1.42 -26.59
CA GLU A 129 6.86 2.83 -26.37
C GLU A 129 7.98 3.53 -25.57
N PRO A 130 8.16 4.85 -25.75
CA PRO A 130 9.17 5.63 -25.02
C PRO A 130 8.78 5.81 -23.54
N LEU A 131 9.76 6.07 -22.68
CA LEU A 131 9.47 6.48 -21.29
C LEU A 131 8.73 7.83 -21.28
N PRO A 132 7.66 7.97 -20.49
CA PRO A 132 6.95 9.23 -20.37
C PRO A 132 7.80 10.26 -19.63
N ASP A 133 7.71 11.53 -20.02
CA ASP A 133 8.53 12.61 -19.45
C ASP A 133 8.29 12.85 -17.95
N HIS A 134 7.14 12.45 -17.45
CA HIS A 134 6.73 12.65 -16.06
C HIS A 134 7.02 11.44 -15.14
N LEU A 135 7.57 10.34 -15.69
CA LEU A 135 8.13 9.28 -14.85
C LEU A 135 9.38 9.82 -14.16
N MET A 136 9.36 9.82 -12.83
CA MET A 136 10.54 10.20 -12.05
C MET A 136 11.15 8.96 -11.39
N VAL A 137 12.46 8.82 -11.51
CA VAL A 137 13.25 7.85 -10.76
C VAL A 137 14.26 8.64 -9.92
N LYS A 138 14.17 8.53 -8.60
CA LYS A 138 15.12 9.14 -7.65
C LYS A 138 15.93 8.04 -6.98
N ILE A 139 17.11 8.38 -6.46
CA ILE A 139 17.98 7.44 -5.76
C ILE A 139 18.22 7.89 -4.33
N LEU A 140 18.05 6.98 -3.38
CA LEU A 140 18.41 7.13 -1.97
C LEU A 140 19.51 6.11 -1.66
N THR A 141 20.40 6.45 -0.74
CA THR A 141 21.47 5.55 -0.29
C THR A 141 21.33 5.18 1.18
N ILE A 142 21.71 3.95 1.48
CA ILE A 142 21.60 3.33 2.80
C ILE A 142 22.99 2.86 3.21
N ALA A 143 23.48 3.37 4.33
CA ALA A 143 24.76 2.92 4.87
C ALA A 143 24.61 1.58 5.57
N PRO A 144 25.64 0.72 5.56
CA PRO A 144 25.74 -0.32 6.56
C PRO A 144 25.66 0.28 7.98
N ALA A 145 25.06 -0.47 8.90
CA ALA A 145 24.89 -0.05 10.28
C ALA A 145 26.10 -0.45 11.12
N ALA A 146 26.69 0.50 11.85
CA ALA A 146 27.69 0.24 12.87
C ALA A 146 27.13 0.57 14.26
N GLY A 147 27.56 -0.18 15.27
CA GLY A 147 27.13 0.02 16.66
C GLY A 147 26.69 -1.27 17.33
N GLY A 148 25.82 -1.15 18.33
CA GLY A 148 25.33 -2.27 19.13
C GLY A 148 23.86 -2.12 19.50
N ILE A 149 23.38 -2.94 20.44
CA ILE A 149 21.95 -3.09 20.79
C ILE A 149 21.27 -1.75 21.16
N TYR A 150 22.01 -0.79 21.71
CA TYR A 150 21.46 0.47 22.22
C TYR A 150 21.65 1.68 21.32
N SER A 151 22.56 1.62 20.35
CA SER A 151 22.80 2.73 19.41
C SER A 151 23.35 2.22 18.10
N VAL A 152 22.73 2.69 17.02
CA VAL A 152 23.13 2.39 15.65
C VAL A 152 23.44 3.69 14.93
N THR A 153 24.46 3.66 14.08
CA THR A 153 24.89 4.80 13.25
C THR A 153 25.31 4.33 11.87
N SER A 154 25.27 5.22 10.89
CA SER A 154 25.81 4.95 9.55
C SER A 154 27.31 4.69 9.59
N ALA A 155 27.73 3.50 9.16
CA ALA A 155 29.11 3.07 9.20
C ALA A 155 30.02 3.88 8.25
N THR A 156 31.27 4.05 8.65
CA THR A 156 32.37 4.44 7.76
C THR A 156 33.05 3.20 7.19
N LYS A 157 33.75 3.35 6.07
CA LYS A 157 34.48 2.24 5.46
C LYS A 157 35.56 1.72 6.41
N GLY A 158 35.57 0.42 6.65
CA GLY A 158 36.52 -0.22 7.59
C GLY A 158 36.09 -0.21 9.06
N ALA A 159 34.86 0.23 9.37
CA ALA A 159 34.29 0.04 10.70
C ALA A 159 34.20 -1.46 11.07
N ASN A 160 34.42 -1.77 12.34
CA ASN A 160 34.28 -3.12 12.89
C ASN A 160 32.81 -3.39 13.28
N ALA A 161 32.38 -4.65 13.24
CA ALA A 161 31.04 -5.09 13.63
C ALA A 161 29.92 -4.29 12.92
N VAL A 162 29.85 -4.48 11.59
CA VAL A 162 28.91 -3.79 10.73
C VAL A 162 27.82 -4.77 10.28
N SER A 163 26.57 -4.30 10.28
CA SER A 163 25.42 -4.99 9.68
C SER A 163 25.13 -4.41 8.31
N HIS A 164 25.31 -5.22 7.26
CA HIS A 164 25.17 -4.80 5.88
C HIS A 164 23.71 -4.88 5.39
N PRO A 165 23.29 -3.98 4.50
CA PRO A 165 21.94 -4.00 3.94
C PRO A 165 21.79 -5.06 2.85
N ASP A 166 22.09 -6.34 3.08
CA ASP A 166 22.14 -7.41 2.05
C ASP A 166 20.76 -7.80 1.52
N TRP A 167 20.15 -6.90 0.76
CA TRP A 167 18.74 -6.98 0.38
C TRP A 167 18.55 -6.67 -1.10
N PHE A 168 17.69 -7.46 -1.74
CA PHE A 168 16.97 -7.05 -2.93
C PHE A 168 15.48 -7.02 -2.59
N ARG A 169 14.93 -5.82 -2.43
CA ARG A 169 13.55 -5.57 -2.02
C ARG A 169 12.83 -4.76 -3.08
N VAL A 170 11.54 -5.03 -3.22
CA VAL A 170 10.61 -4.24 -4.00
C VAL A 170 9.34 -4.06 -3.19
N GLY A 171 8.80 -2.85 -3.20
CA GLY A 171 7.59 -2.55 -2.46
C GLY A 171 6.97 -1.25 -2.89
N VAL A 172 6.06 -0.77 -2.07
CA VAL A 172 5.33 0.48 -2.26
C VAL A 172 5.87 1.50 -1.25
N PHE A 173 5.88 2.78 -1.60
CA PHE A 173 6.06 3.86 -0.63
C PHE A 173 4.91 4.87 -0.68
N ARG A 174 4.86 5.82 0.25
CA ARG A 174 3.92 6.95 0.20
C ARG A 174 4.68 8.22 0.48
N VAL A 175 4.23 9.29 -0.16
CA VAL A 175 4.74 10.64 0.05
C VAL A 175 3.87 11.25 1.13
N GLU A 176 4.49 11.73 2.20
CA GLU A 176 3.78 12.38 3.30
C GLU A 176 3.16 13.70 2.78
N ASP A 177 2.05 14.14 3.35
CA ASP A 177 1.31 15.34 2.90
C ASP A 177 0.95 15.40 1.39
N PHE A 178 0.89 14.26 0.70
CA PHE A 178 0.54 14.19 -0.72
C PHE A 178 -0.38 13.00 -1.03
N ASP A 179 -1.67 13.20 -0.81
CA ASP A 179 -2.71 12.22 -1.16
C ASP A 179 -3.01 12.26 -2.65
N THR A 180 -2.93 11.10 -3.31
CA THR A 180 -3.28 11.00 -4.73
C THR A 180 -3.77 9.61 -5.13
N MET A 181 -4.59 9.58 -6.17
CA MET A 181 -5.02 8.35 -6.86
C MET A 181 -4.37 8.20 -8.24
N TYR A 182 -3.61 9.19 -8.71
CA TYR A 182 -3.08 9.25 -10.08
C TYR A 182 -1.60 8.91 -10.16
N TRP A 183 -1.01 8.47 -9.05
CA TRP A 183 0.39 8.08 -8.97
C TRP A 183 0.53 6.75 -8.24
N ALA A 184 1.39 5.89 -8.76
CA ALA A 184 1.94 4.75 -8.04
C ALA A 184 3.36 5.09 -7.58
N PHE A 185 3.66 4.78 -6.32
CA PHE A 185 4.96 5.04 -5.70
C PHE A 185 5.62 3.71 -5.36
N ARG A 186 6.69 3.36 -6.06
CA ARG A 186 7.36 2.06 -5.92
C ARG A 186 8.81 2.25 -5.54
N HIS A 187 9.33 1.39 -4.69
CA HIS A 187 10.77 1.36 -4.46
C HIS A 187 11.35 0.02 -4.89
N VAL A 188 12.58 0.05 -5.39
CA VAL A 188 13.43 -1.12 -5.61
C VAL A 188 14.74 -0.86 -4.89
N THR A 189 15.03 -1.64 -3.87
CA THR A 189 16.20 -1.50 -3.01
C THR A 189 17.14 -2.67 -3.25
N ILE A 190 18.38 -2.37 -3.56
CA ILE A 190 19.45 -3.33 -3.82
C ILE A 190 20.66 -2.90 -3.01
N ASN A 191 20.99 -3.64 -1.98
CA ASN A 191 22.05 -3.30 -1.05
C ASN A 191 21.92 -1.87 -0.51
N SER A 192 22.95 -1.05 -0.73
CA SER A 192 22.99 0.35 -0.34
C SER A 192 22.20 1.30 -1.24
N TYR A 193 21.53 0.82 -2.30
CA TYR A 193 20.89 1.65 -3.32
C TYR A 193 19.38 1.44 -3.31
N SER A 194 18.60 2.50 -3.06
CA SER A 194 17.14 2.47 -3.09
C SER A 194 16.61 3.39 -4.18
N PHE A 195 16.03 2.81 -5.22
CA PHE A 195 15.43 3.55 -6.33
C PHE A 195 13.97 3.82 -6.02
N LEU A 196 13.59 5.09 -5.97
CA LEU A 196 12.22 5.56 -5.74
C LEU A 196 11.59 5.93 -7.08
N LEU A 197 10.55 5.21 -7.48
CA LEU A 197 9.81 5.40 -8.71
C LEU A 197 8.49 6.13 -8.41
N TYR A 198 8.25 7.21 -9.13
CA TYR A 198 7.02 7.99 -9.12
C TYR A 198 6.36 7.81 -10.49
N VAL A 199 5.34 6.97 -10.53
CA VAL A 199 4.77 6.43 -11.76
C VAL A 199 3.37 7.02 -11.98
N PRO A 200 3.19 7.96 -12.93
CA PRO A 200 1.89 8.57 -13.16
C PRO A 200 0.91 7.62 -13.85
N ASP A 201 -0.39 7.84 -13.63
CA ASP A 201 -1.45 7.22 -14.42
C ASP A 201 -1.48 7.84 -15.83
N LEU A 202 -1.20 7.04 -16.86
CA LEU A 202 -1.17 7.49 -18.25
C LEU A 202 -2.56 7.73 -18.81
N SER A 203 -3.61 7.12 -18.24
CA SER A 203 -5.00 7.26 -18.68
C SER A 203 -5.62 8.61 -18.30
N ILE A 204 -5.09 9.27 -17.26
CA ILE A 204 -5.55 10.57 -16.77
C ILE A 204 -4.36 11.54 -16.67
N SER A 205 -3.54 11.57 -17.72
CA SER A 205 -2.27 12.31 -17.76
C SER A 205 -2.42 13.81 -17.46
N SER A 206 -3.54 14.44 -17.80
CA SER A 206 -3.81 15.84 -17.48
C SER A 206 -3.89 16.11 -15.97
N ARG A 207 -4.58 15.24 -15.21
CA ARG A 207 -4.70 15.36 -13.75
C ARG A 207 -3.38 15.06 -13.06
N ALA A 208 -2.69 14.00 -13.48
CA ALA A 208 -1.35 13.69 -12.98
C ALA A 208 -0.40 14.88 -13.22
N LEU A 209 -0.49 15.54 -14.37
CA LEU A 209 0.31 16.72 -14.69
C LEU A 209 -0.04 17.96 -13.84
N GLU A 210 -1.33 18.17 -13.53
CA GLU A 210 -1.77 19.21 -12.59
C GLU A 210 -1.13 19.01 -11.21
N GLU A 211 -1.08 17.77 -10.73
CA GLU A 211 -0.52 17.41 -9.43
C GLU A 211 1.01 17.37 -9.40
N LEU A 212 1.68 17.20 -10.56
CA LEU A 212 3.14 17.04 -10.64
C LEU A 212 3.89 18.16 -9.92
N LYS A 213 3.44 19.42 -10.03
CA LYS A 213 4.08 20.55 -9.36
C LYS A 213 3.99 20.43 -7.84
N ALA A 214 2.84 20.03 -7.31
CA ALA A 214 2.64 19.82 -5.88
C ALA A 214 3.49 18.64 -5.39
N LEU A 215 3.48 17.52 -6.11
CA LEU A 215 4.32 16.36 -5.83
C LEU A 215 5.79 16.74 -5.78
N GLN A 216 6.30 17.46 -6.78
CA GLN A 216 7.69 17.91 -6.82
C GLN A 216 8.04 18.81 -5.63
N GLN A 217 7.14 19.69 -5.21
CA GLN A 217 7.37 20.54 -4.05
C GLN A 217 7.51 19.72 -2.76
N VAL A 218 6.65 18.73 -2.55
CA VAL A 218 6.67 17.86 -1.36
C VAL A 218 7.92 16.97 -1.39
N VAL A 219 8.16 16.27 -2.50
CA VAL A 219 9.29 15.34 -2.68
C VAL A 219 10.64 16.04 -2.55
N ASN A 220 10.76 17.31 -2.97
CA ASN A 220 11.99 18.08 -2.81
C ASN A 220 12.19 18.61 -1.39
N LYS A 221 11.13 18.71 -0.57
CA LYS A 221 11.20 19.11 0.84
C LYS A 221 11.55 17.93 1.75
N GLU A 222 10.83 16.82 1.62
CA GLU A 222 11.04 15.60 2.42
C GLU A 222 12.36 14.92 2.08
N ILE A 223 12.70 14.89 0.79
CA ILE A 223 13.80 14.06 0.29
C ILE A 223 14.88 14.93 -0.33
N LYS A 224 15.42 15.87 0.47
CA LYS A 224 16.57 16.71 0.08
C LYS A 224 17.77 15.92 -0.45
N LEU A 225 17.84 14.61 -0.16
CA LEU A 225 19.01 13.76 -0.42
C LEU A 225 18.78 12.69 -1.47
N SER A 226 17.59 12.64 -2.07
CA SER A 226 17.39 11.80 -3.26
C SER A 226 17.49 12.66 -4.51
N PRO A 227 18.62 12.65 -5.22
CA PRO A 227 18.66 13.29 -6.53
C PRO A 227 17.87 12.46 -7.55
N ALA A 228 17.29 13.14 -8.53
CA ALA A 228 16.63 12.48 -9.66
C ALA A 228 17.68 11.91 -10.62
N LEU A 229 17.48 10.68 -11.07
CA LEU A 229 18.23 10.10 -12.17
C LEU A 229 17.80 10.77 -13.47
N SER A 230 18.72 10.86 -14.42
CA SER A 230 18.49 11.53 -15.69
C SER A 230 19.15 10.80 -16.85
N ARG A 231 18.81 11.20 -18.06
CA ARG A 231 19.43 10.68 -19.30
C ARG A 231 20.92 11.02 -19.44
N ALA A 232 21.49 11.83 -18.55
CA ALA A 232 22.95 12.01 -18.48
C ALA A 232 23.70 10.70 -18.16
N GLY A 233 23.04 9.74 -17.50
CA GLY A 233 23.59 8.40 -17.29
C GLY A 233 24.77 8.32 -16.32
N VAL A 234 24.98 9.37 -15.54
CA VAL A 234 25.96 9.41 -14.46
C VAL A 234 25.42 10.24 -13.30
N ILE A 235 25.72 9.85 -12.08
CA ILE A 235 25.38 10.60 -10.89
C ILE A 235 26.43 10.37 -9.79
N ASP A 236 26.78 11.44 -9.07
CA ASP A 236 27.48 11.30 -7.80
C ASP A 236 26.51 10.69 -6.79
N VAL A 237 26.83 9.49 -6.32
CA VAL A 237 25.98 8.73 -5.39
C VAL A 237 25.82 9.57 -4.12
N PRO A 238 24.58 9.84 -3.67
CA PRO A 238 24.35 10.69 -2.50
C PRO A 238 24.95 10.04 -1.25
N THR A 239 25.46 10.85 -0.34
CA THR A 239 25.93 10.36 0.95
C THR A 239 24.76 9.78 1.75
N PRO A 240 24.88 8.56 2.30
CA PRO A 240 23.81 7.96 3.07
C PRO A 240 23.66 8.68 4.42
N GLU A 241 22.45 9.15 4.72
CA GLU A 241 22.12 9.75 6.01
C GLU A 241 21.51 8.77 7.00
N ILE A 242 21.00 7.65 6.49
CA ILE A 242 20.35 6.60 7.28
C ILE A 242 21.12 5.29 7.17
N ASP A 243 21.23 4.57 8.28
CA ASP A 243 21.82 3.26 8.35
C ASP A 243 20.82 2.15 8.02
N SER A 244 21.32 0.95 7.74
CA SER A 244 20.52 -0.19 7.33
C SER A 244 19.48 -0.59 8.37
N ILE A 245 19.79 -0.54 9.68
CA ILE A 245 18.86 -0.93 10.74
C ILE A 245 17.75 0.12 10.87
N SER A 246 18.09 1.41 10.95
CA SER A 246 17.10 2.49 11.01
C SER A 246 16.24 2.52 9.74
N TYR A 247 16.84 2.30 8.57
CA TYR A 247 16.11 2.18 7.31
C TYR A 247 15.15 0.99 7.35
N ASN A 248 15.62 -0.17 7.80
CA ASN A 248 14.79 -1.36 7.93
C ASN A 248 13.65 -1.13 8.92
N MET A 249 13.89 -0.55 10.10
CA MET A 249 12.86 -0.26 11.10
C MET A 249 11.83 0.76 10.60
N ASN A 250 12.26 1.85 9.96
CA ASN A 250 11.34 2.88 9.45
C ASN A 250 10.59 2.42 8.19
N HIS A 251 11.27 1.71 7.30
CA HIS A 251 10.67 1.19 6.07
C HIS A 251 9.74 0.00 6.34
N LEU A 252 10.06 -0.84 7.34
CA LEU A 252 9.12 -1.81 7.92
C LEU A 252 8.05 -1.16 8.80
N GLY A 253 8.26 0.06 9.31
CA GLY A 253 7.31 0.79 10.15
C GLY A 253 6.25 1.54 9.34
N ASN A 254 6.62 2.13 8.20
CA ASN A 254 5.73 2.88 7.31
C ASN A 254 4.99 1.98 6.30
N PHE A 255 5.56 0.81 6.00
CA PHE A 255 4.84 -0.32 5.38
C PHE A 255 4.76 -1.39 6.46
N PRO A 256 3.92 -1.17 7.49
CA PRO A 256 3.90 -2.01 8.67
C PRO A 256 3.66 -3.42 8.21
N PHE A 257 4.69 -4.25 8.15
CA PHE A 257 4.48 -5.65 8.44
C PHE A 257 4.20 -5.67 9.93
N ALA A 258 2.96 -5.39 10.32
CA ALA A 258 2.52 -5.44 11.70
C ALA A 258 2.54 -6.90 12.17
N TYR A 259 3.72 -7.51 12.21
CA TYR A 259 4.00 -8.73 12.89
C TYR A 259 3.95 -8.40 14.37
N GLY A 260 2.88 -8.83 15.03
CA GLY A 260 2.70 -8.70 16.48
C GLY A 260 2.13 -7.36 16.99
N LEU A 261 1.58 -6.50 16.12
CA LEU A 261 0.89 -5.28 16.56
C LEU A 261 -0.63 -5.42 16.67
N ILE A 262 -1.20 -6.56 16.25
CA ILE A 262 -2.61 -6.83 16.51
C ILE A 262 -2.75 -7.18 17.99
N LYS A 263 -3.16 -6.21 18.80
CA LYS A 263 -3.47 -6.47 20.22
C LYS A 263 -4.82 -7.15 20.40
N ASN A 264 -5.70 -7.02 19.41
CA ASN A 264 -7.05 -7.54 19.47
C ASN A 264 -7.13 -9.00 19.03
N GLU A 265 -7.33 -9.90 19.99
CA GLU A 265 -7.44 -11.34 19.77
C GLU A 265 -8.54 -11.69 18.75
N THR A 266 -9.63 -10.91 18.68
CA THR A 266 -10.72 -11.14 17.71
C THR A 266 -10.25 -10.88 16.28
N ILE A 267 -9.55 -9.77 16.04
CA ILE A 267 -9.02 -9.42 14.72
C ILE A 267 -7.96 -10.46 14.30
N GLU A 268 -7.06 -10.82 15.22
CA GLU A 268 -6.03 -11.83 14.97
C GLU A 268 -6.66 -13.17 14.59
N ALA A 269 -7.57 -13.69 15.43
CA ALA A 269 -8.28 -14.93 15.17
C ALA A 269 -9.09 -14.88 13.87
N ALA A 270 -9.74 -13.75 13.56
CA ALA A 270 -10.47 -13.58 12.31
C ALA A 270 -9.57 -13.64 11.07
N MET A 271 -8.39 -13.04 11.15
CA MET A 271 -7.40 -13.07 10.07
C MET A 271 -6.77 -14.45 9.91
N GLU A 272 -6.43 -15.13 11.00
CA GLU A 272 -5.83 -16.46 11.00
C GLU A 272 -6.79 -17.53 10.49
N ASN A 273 -7.99 -17.59 11.07
CA ASN A 273 -9.02 -18.57 10.74
C ASN A 273 -9.82 -18.22 9.49
N LYS A 274 -9.49 -17.10 8.83
CA LYS A 274 -10.18 -16.58 7.63
C LYS A 274 -11.69 -16.44 7.86
N ILE A 275 -12.07 -15.95 9.04
CA ILE A 275 -13.47 -15.68 9.38
C ILE A 275 -14.00 -14.64 8.38
N GLY A 276 -15.16 -14.91 7.80
CA GLY A 276 -15.77 -14.06 6.76
C GLY A 276 -16.50 -12.84 7.30
N LEU A 277 -17.01 -12.93 8.53
CA LEU A 277 -17.77 -11.88 9.21
C LEU A 277 -17.29 -11.75 10.66
N VAL A 278 -16.97 -10.54 11.08
CA VAL A 278 -16.76 -10.17 12.47
C VAL A 278 -17.87 -9.18 12.85
N ASN A 279 -18.71 -9.59 13.80
CA ASN A 279 -19.75 -8.73 14.35
C ASN A 279 -19.24 -8.10 15.65
N TYR A 280 -19.09 -6.78 15.69
CA TYR A 280 -18.72 -6.04 16.89
C TYR A 280 -19.97 -5.53 17.59
N TRP A 281 -20.09 -5.77 18.90
CA TRP A 281 -21.23 -5.33 19.68
C TRP A 281 -20.90 -4.04 20.43
N ILE A 282 -21.75 -3.04 20.27
CA ILE A 282 -21.73 -1.84 21.10
C ILE A 282 -22.78 -2.05 22.18
N ASP A 283 -22.32 -2.18 23.42
CA ASP A 283 -23.19 -2.41 24.57
C ASP A 283 -23.92 -1.14 25.02
N ARG A 284 -25.15 -1.32 25.48
CA ARG A 284 -25.97 -0.25 26.08
C ARG A 284 -25.27 0.53 27.17
N THR A 285 -24.46 -0.13 28.00
CA THR A 285 -23.70 0.55 29.08
C THR A 285 -22.74 1.59 28.53
N ASP A 286 -22.03 1.30 27.44
CA ASP A 286 -21.11 2.24 26.79
C ASP A 286 -21.89 3.42 26.20
N ILE A 287 -23.05 3.13 25.59
CA ILE A 287 -23.94 4.15 25.00
C ILE A 287 -24.51 5.10 26.06
N GLU A 288 -25.07 4.56 27.14
CA GLU A 288 -25.67 5.37 28.22
C GLU A 288 -24.61 6.20 28.96
N ASN A 289 -23.38 5.69 29.10
CA ASN A 289 -22.25 6.40 29.67
C ASN A 289 -21.55 7.35 28.69
N LYS A 290 -21.91 7.33 27.40
CA LYS A 290 -21.25 8.06 26.30
C LYS A 290 -19.76 7.73 26.16
N ASP A 291 -19.38 6.51 26.52
CA ASP A 291 -18.00 6.05 26.47
C ASP A 291 -17.70 5.34 25.15
N ILE A 292 -17.08 6.07 24.22
CA ILE A 292 -16.69 5.52 22.92
C ILE A 292 -15.36 4.75 22.96
N SER A 293 -14.68 4.66 24.11
CA SER A 293 -13.29 4.20 24.19
C SER A 293 -13.12 2.76 23.73
N ASN A 294 -14.04 1.86 24.12
CA ASN A 294 -13.98 0.45 23.72
C ASN A 294 -14.17 0.28 22.21
N ALA A 295 -15.19 0.94 21.65
CA ALA A 295 -15.45 0.93 20.22
C ALA A 295 -14.27 1.53 19.44
N LEU A 296 -13.75 2.68 19.88
CA LEU A 296 -12.59 3.30 19.24
C LEU A 296 -11.34 2.43 19.32
N ALA A 297 -11.09 1.74 20.43
CA ALA A 297 -9.95 0.83 20.53
C ALA A 297 -10.02 -0.27 19.46
N PHE A 298 -11.17 -0.93 19.33
CA PHE A 298 -11.39 -1.95 18.29
C PHE A 298 -11.25 -1.38 16.87
N LEU A 299 -11.87 -0.23 16.61
CA LEU A 299 -11.85 0.41 15.29
C LEU A 299 -10.44 0.91 14.92
N ASN A 300 -9.67 1.43 15.87
CA ASN A 300 -8.28 1.84 15.63
C ASN A 300 -7.37 0.64 15.32
N ASP A 301 -7.64 -0.53 15.90
CA ASP A 301 -6.90 -1.74 15.55
C ASP A 301 -7.13 -2.15 14.09
N LEU A 302 -8.32 -1.90 13.51
CA LEU A 302 -8.62 -2.18 12.09
C LEU A 302 -7.74 -1.37 11.12
N VAL A 303 -7.30 -0.18 11.53
CA VAL A 303 -6.49 0.74 10.72
C VAL A 303 -5.03 0.79 11.18
N SER A 304 -4.62 -0.15 12.02
CA SER A 304 -3.26 -0.22 12.59
C SER A 304 -2.19 -0.50 11.55
N SER A 305 -2.54 -1.22 10.47
CA SER A 305 -1.60 -1.65 9.45
C SER A 305 -2.28 -1.98 8.13
N ARG A 306 -1.47 -2.12 7.08
CA ARG A 306 -1.94 -2.51 5.77
C ARG A 306 -2.55 -3.90 5.77
N GLU A 307 -1.94 -4.87 6.46
CA GLU A 307 -2.37 -6.27 6.48
C GLU A 307 -3.67 -6.41 7.24
N VAL A 308 -3.87 -5.64 8.32
CA VAL A 308 -5.15 -5.62 9.02
C VAL A 308 -6.21 -4.99 8.13
N CYS A 309 -5.95 -3.81 7.54
CA CYS A 309 -6.86 -3.19 6.57
C CYS A 309 -7.27 -4.18 5.47
N MET A 310 -6.30 -4.86 4.85
CA MET A 310 -6.54 -5.79 3.75
C MET A 310 -7.19 -7.12 4.19
N GLY A 311 -6.86 -7.59 5.39
CA GLY A 311 -7.38 -8.81 6.00
C GLY A 311 -8.80 -8.66 6.52
N MET A 312 -9.17 -7.45 6.96
CA MET A 312 -10.46 -7.11 7.57
C MET A 312 -11.39 -6.31 6.65
N LYS A 313 -10.92 -5.83 5.49
CA LYS A 313 -11.77 -5.17 4.49
C LYS A 313 -13.03 -5.99 4.23
N GLU A 314 -14.18 -5.33 4.26
CA GLU A 314 -15.50 -5.92 3.98
C GLU A 314 -15.90 -7.09 4.89
N ARG A 315 -15.44 -7.11 6.15
CA ARG A 315 -15.76 -8.17 7.11
C ARG A 315 -16.49 -7.70 8.35
N ILE A 316 -16.61 -6.40 8.56
CA ILE A 316 -17.16 -5.85 9.79
C ILE A 316 -18.66 -5.61 9.63
N GLU A 317 -19.40 -6.09 10.61
CA GLU A 317 -20.74 -5.62 10.94
C GLU A 317 -20.73 -5.11 12.39
N ILE A 318 -21.56 -4.12 12.68
CA ILE A 318 -21.72 -3.60 14.03
C ILE A 318 -23.17 -3.78 14.46
N SER A 319 -23.37 -4.26 15.68
CA SER A 319 -24.68 -4.42 16.30
C SER A 319 -24.77 -3.57 17.57
N ILE A 320 -25.93 -2.95 17.79
CA ILE A 320 -26.26 -2.28 19.04
C ILE A 320 -26.96 -3.30 19.94
N HIS A 321 -26.44 -3.52 21.15
CA HIS A 321 -26.91 -4.56 22.06
C HIS A 321 -27.51 -3.97 23.34
N GLY A 322 -28.58 -4.58 23.87
CA GLY A 322 -29.25 -4.16 25.11
C GLY A 322 -30.45 -3.23 24.93
N TYR A 323 -30.85 -2.98 23.68
CA TYR A 323 -32.05 -2.22 23.31
C TYR A 323 -33.13 -3.09 22.64
N ASP A 324 -33.01 -4.42 22.71
CA ASP A 324 -33.90 -5.38 22.04
C ASP A 324 -35.38 -5.26 22.48
N ASP A 325 -35.62 -4.81 23.71
CA ASP A 325 -36.96 -4.57 24.26
C ASP A 325 -37.45 -3.10 24.10
N ASP A 326 -36.64 -2.21 23.49
CA ASP A 326 -37.05 -0.84 23.21
C ASP A 326 -38.03 -0.84 22.02
N ALA A 327 -39.17 -0.18 22.17
CA ALA A 327 -40.19 -0.13 21.13
C ALA A 327 -39.82 0.82 19.97
N ARG A 328 -38.76 1.62 20.13
CA ARG A 328 -38.26 2.55 19.13
C ARG A 328 -37.23 1.89 18.23
N GLU A 329 -37.16 2.34 16.99
CA GLU A 329 -36.07 1.96 16.11
C GLU A 329 -34.74 2.58 16.57
N ILE A 330 -33.61 1.96 16.22
CA ILE A 330 -32.26 2.40 16.66
C ILE A 330 -32.00 3.89 16.40
N TYR A 331 -32.47 4.42 15.26
CA TYR A 331 -32.29 5.83 14.89
C TYR A 331 -33.21 6.80 15.63
N GLU A 332 -34.22 6.30 16.35
CA GLU A 332 -35.13 7.08 17.18
C GLU A 332 -34.66 7.17 18.64
N ILE A 333 -33.63 6.40 19.03
CA ILE A 333 -33.08 6.36 20.38
C ILE A 333 -32.00 7.46 20.51
N PRO A 334 -32.25 8.57 21.24
CA PRO A 334 -31.37 9.75 21.22
C PRO A 334 -29.95 9.48 21.73
N GLU A 335 -29.81 8.65 22.76
CA GLU A 335 -28.52 8.26 23.32
C GLU A 335 -27.69 7.45 22.33
N VAL A 336 -28.32 6.53 21.57
CA VAL A 336 -27.65 5.76 20.52
C VAL A 336 -27.20 6.70 19.39
N VAL A 337 -28.07 7.59 18.92
CA VAL A 337 -27.73 8.56 17.87
C VAL A 337 -26.58 9.47 18.31
N THR A 338 -26.59 9.93 19.57
CA THR A 338 -25.54 10.79 20.12
C THR A 338 -24.19 10.05 20.17
N PHE A 339 -24.21 8.79 20.62
CA PHE A 339 -23.02 7.94 20.66
C PHE A 339 -22.44 7.71 19.26
N LEU A 340 -23.28 7.35 18.28
CA LEU A 340 -22.83 7.09 16.92
C LEU A 340 -22.32 8.33 16.19
N LYS A 341 -22.89 9.51 16.46
CA LYS A 341 -22.35 10.78 15.95
C LYS A 341 -20.94 11.04 16.47
N ALA A 342 -20.70 10.83 17.77
CA ALA A 342 -19.37 10.99 18.36
C ALA A 342 -18.37 9.98 17.79
N LEU A 343 -18.80 8.72 17.65
CA LEU A 343 -17.95 7.66 17.11
C LEU A 343 -17.57 7.90 15.65
N ASP A 344 -18.51 8.33 14.80
CA ASP A 344 -18.27 8.64 13.39
C ASP A 344 -17.39 9.89 13.18
N GLU A 345 -17.40 10.82 14.13
CA GLU A 345 -16.52 11.99 14.07
C GLU A 345 -15.06 11.61 14.37
N GLU A 346 -14.84 10.72 15.34
CA GLU A 346 -13.51 10.23 15.70
C GLU A 346 -12.98 9.15 14.73
N TRP A 347 -13.87 8.35 14.13
CA TRP A 347 -13.48 7.25 13.24
C TRP A 347 -14.39 7.15 12.00
N PRO A 348 -14.07 7.85 10.89
CA PRO A 348 -14.90 7.90 9.68
C PRO A 348 -14.56 6.84 8.60
N TYR A 349 -13.79 5.79 8.91
CA TYR A 349 -13.24 4.85 7.91
C TYR A 349 -14.17 3.67 7.51
N TRP A 350 -15.48 3.81 7.71
CA TRP A 350 -16.48 2.73 7.60
C TRP A 350 -16.50 1.98 6.27
N MET A 351 -16.34 2.70 5.15
CA MET A 351 -16.52 2.15 3.81
C MET A 351 -15.63 0.92 3.58
N LEU A 352 -14.35 0.97 3.99
CA LEU A 352 -13.40 -0.12 3.77
C LEU A 352 -13.81 -1.44 4.45
N PHE A 353 -14.47 -1.35 5.60
CA PHE A 353 -14.68 -2.49 6.49
C PHE A 353 -16.09 -3.07 6.41
N GLN A 354 -17.08 -2.30 5.95
CA GLN A 354 -18.48 -2.73 5.84
C GLN A 354 -18.64 -4.04 5.07
N HIS A 355 -19.21 -5.06 5.72
CA HIS A 355 -19.54 -6.31 5.06
C HIS A 355 -20.65 -6.12 3.98
N PRO A 356 -20.50 -6.70 2.76
CA PRO A 356 -21.37 -6.45 1.60
C PRO A 356 -22.83 -6.88 1.77
N ASN A 357 -23.06 -7.87 2.62
CA ASN A 357 -24.39 -8.45 2.84
C ASN A 357 -25.14 -7.83 4.02
N PHE A 358 -24.49 -6.95 4.79
CA PHE A 358 -25.12 -6.29 5.93
C PHE A 358 -25.30 -4.79 5.66
N ARG A 359 -25.95 -4.10 6.59
CA ARG A 359 -26.51 -2.75 6.38
C ARG A 359 -26.05 -1.74 7.42
N TRP A 360 -25.00 -2.02 8.19
CA TRP A 360 -24.48 -1.07 9.17
C TRP A 360 -24.29 0.35 8.62
N LEU A 361 -23.70 0.50 7.43
CA LEU A 361 -23.54 1.82 6.79
C LEU A 361 -24.87 2.57 6.58
N GLN A 362 -25.96 1.85 6.28
CA GLN A 362 -27.29 2.46 6.18
C GLN A 362 -27.83 2.86 7.56
N ILE A 363 -27.68 1.99 8.57
CA ILE A 363 -28.13 2.27 9.94
C ILE A 363 -27.43 3.52 10.48
N LEU A 364 -26.10 3.57 10.32
CA LEU A 364 -25.29 4.71 10.69
C LEU A 364 -25.73 5.96 9.93
N ALA A 365 -25.86 5.87 8.60
CA ALA A 365 -26.32 6.98 7.78
C ALA A 365 -27.68 7.53 8.23
N VAL A 366 -28.64 6.64 8.55
CA VAL A 366 -29.94 7.06 9.08
C VAL A 366 -29.75 7.82 10.39
N CYS A 367 -29.01 7.29 11.35
CA CYS A 367 -28.74 7.96 12.64
C CYS A 367 -28.09 9.35 12.45
N LEU A 368 -27.16 9.48 11.50
CA LEU A 368 -26.48 10.75 11.21
C LEU A 368 -27.34 11.72 10.39
N SER A 369 -28.41 11.24 9.74
CA SER A 369 -29.25 12.05 8.85
C SER A 369 -30.37 12.82 9.54
N GLU A 370 -30.58 12.65 10.85
CA GLU A 370 -31.71 13.25 11.59
C GLU A 370 -33.04 13.08 10.84
N PRO A 371 -33.45 11.82 10.57
CA PRO A 371 -34.55 11.54 9.67
C PRO A 371 -35.85 12.08 10.27
N LYS A 372 -36.75 12.56 9.41
CA LYS A 372 -38.10 12.94 9.85
C LYS A 372 -38.94 11.68 10.00
N ASN A 373 -39.65 11.56 11.12
CA ASN A 373 -40.60 10.47 11.32
C ASN A 373 -41.71 10.52 10.26
N ASN A 374 -41.72 9.55 9.35
CA ASN A 374 -42.82 9.35 8.43
C ASN A 374 -43.71 8.21 8.94
N LYS A 375 -45.01 8.47 9.05
CA LYS A 375 -46.06 7.56 9.56
C LYS A 375 -46.29 6.30 8.71
N ALA A 376 -45.47 6.05 7.68
CA ALA A 376 -45.66 5.01 6.68
C ALA A 376 -44.53 3.95 6.65
N GLY A 377 -43.68 3.87 7.67
CA GLY A 377 -42.60 2.86 7.76
C GLY A 377 -41.47 3.05 6.75
N LYS A 378 -41.39 4.23 6.10
CA LYS A 378 -40.26 4.62 5.23
C LYS A 378 -39.47 5.71 5.92
N VAL A 379 -38.20 5.41 6.21
CA VAL A 379 -37.25 6.41 6.70
C VAL A 379 -36.81 7.29 5.53
N GLU A 380 -37.06 8.59 5.63
CA GLU A 380 -36.59 9.58 4.66
C GLU A 380 -35.34 10.27 5.22
N PHE A 381 -34.23 10.11 4.50
CA PHE A 381 -32.98 10.78 4.80
C PHE A 381 -33.07 12.29 4.61
N ASN A 382 -32.40 13.06 5.47
CA ASN A 382 -32.05 14.44 5.14
C ASN A 382 -30.97 14.43 4.03
N PRO A 383 -31.27 14.91 2.81
CA PRO A 383 -30.33 14.82 1.68
C PRO A 383 -29.03 15.58 1.91
N GLU A 384 -29.08 16.72 2.62
CA GLU A 384 -27.89 17.54 2.88
C GLU A 384 -26.95 16.86 3.87
N LEU A 385 -27.50 16.30 4.95
CA LEU A 385 -26.70 15.60 5.96
C LEU A 385 -26.12 14.31 5.41
N ILE A 386 -26.89 13.52 4.66
CA ILE A 386 -26.36 12.33 4.00
C ILE A 386 -25.26 12.66 3.00
N SER A 387 -25.42 13.72 2.20
CA SER A 387 -24.37 14.16 1.28
C SER A 387 -23.07 14.48 2.03
N LYS A 388 -23.16 15.18 3.16
CA LYS A 388 -22.01 15.47 4.03
C LYS A 388 -21.36 14.20 4.60
N CYS A 389 -22.16 13.26 5.12
CA CYS A 389 -21.65 11.99 5.65
C CYS A 389 -20.94 11.18 4.57
N MET A 390 -21.57 11.02 3.41
CA MET A 390 -20.99 10.31 2.27
C MET A 390 -19.70 10.96 1.79
N HIS A 391 -19.64 12.29 1.78
CA HIS A 391 -18.42 13.01 1.41
C HIS A 391 -17.30 12.78 2.43
N LYS A 392 -17.60 12.85 3.74
CA LYS A 392 -16.65 12.54 4.82
C LYS A 392 -16.08 11.13 4.66
N TRP A 393 -16.95 10.12 4.55
CA TRP A 393 -16.52 8.73 4.39
C TRP A 393 -15.72 8.48 3.12
N PHE A 394 -16.05 9.17 2.02
CA PHE A 394 -15.27 9.08 0.78
C PHE A 394 -13.86 9.69 0.95
N ILE A 395 -13.74 10.85 1.58
CA ILE A 395 -12.43 11.46 1.89
C ILE A 395 -11.62 10.52 2.79
N SER A 396 -12.22 10.01 3.86
CA SER A 396 -11.55 9.11 4.81
C SER A 396 -11.14 7.78 4.18
N LEU A 397 -11.93 7.25 3.23
CA LEU A 397 -11.53 6.09 2.43
C LEU A 397 -10.29 6.41 1.58
N ASN A 398 -10.19 7.62 1.02
CA ASN A 398 -9.03 8.01 0.21
C ASN A 398 -7.78 8.16 1.09
N GLU A 399 -7.92 8.80 2.25
CA GLU A 399 -6.87 8.96 3.25
C GLU A 399 -6.32 7.60 3.70
N ILE A 400 -7.18 6.66 4.14
CA ILE A 400 -6.73 5.35 4.61
C ILE A 400 -6.14 4.51 3.46
N CYS A 401 -6.69 4.61 2.24
CA CYS A 401 -6.13 3.94 1.08
C CYS A 401 -4.75 4.49 0.72
N HIS A 402 -4.55 5.80 0.81
CA HIS A 402 -3.25 6.42 0.64
C HIS A 402 -2.29 5.92 1.71
N LYS A 403 -2.62 6.15 2.99
CA LYS A 403 -1.80 5.78 4.17
C LYS A 403 -1.33 4.32 4.15
N HIS A 404 -2.23 3.39 3.84
CA HIS A 404 -1.92 1.94 3.86
C HIS A 404 -1.66 1.34 2.48
N ALA A 405 -1.38 2.18 1.48
CA ALA A 405 -1.09 1.75 0.12
C ALA A 405 -2.12 0.74 -0.48
N ILE A 406 -3.40 0.97 -0.21
CA ILE A 406 -4.50 0.18 -0.77
C ILE A 406 -4.75 0.64 -2.21
N SER A 407 -4.89 -0.33 -3.12
CA SER A 407 -5.00 -0.03 -4.54
C SER A 407 -6.28 0.73 -4.90
N LEU A 408 -6.20 1.58 -5.92
CA LEU A 408 -7.34 2.31 -6.47
C LEU A 408 -8.49 1.36 -6.88
N THR A 409 -8.16 0.17 -7.37
CA THR A 409 -9.15 -0.86 -7.71
C THR A 409 -9.98 -1.28 -6.50
N ILE A 410 -9.36 -1.45 -5.33
CA ILE A 410 -10.08 -1.76 -4.08
C ILE A 410 -10.91 -0.56 -3.63
N ASN A 411 -10.33 0.65 -3.65
CA ASN A 411 -11.05 1.88 -3.31
C ASN A 411 -12.33 2.01 -4.16
N LYS A 412 -12.22 2.01 -5.49
CA LYS A 412 -13.36 2.09 -6.44
C LYS A 412 -14.42 1.03 -6.15
N ARG A 413 -14.00 -0.21 -5.92
CA ARG A 413 -14.90 -1.34 -5.64
C ARG A 413 -15.67 -1.12 -4.34
N VAL A 414 -14.98 -0.74 -3.27
CA VAL A 414 -15.57 -0.45 -1.97
C VAL A 414 -16.50 0.76 -2.04
N SER A 415 -16.12 1.83 -2.75
CA SER A 415 -17.01 2.98 -2.98
C SER A 415 -18.29 2.58 -3.72
N ALA A 416 -18.16 1.76 -4.77
CA ALA A 416 -19.31 1.24 -5.51
C ALA A 416 -20.21 0.36 -4.64
N GLN A 417 -19.61 -0.45 -3.76
CA GLN A 417 -20.34 -1.25 -2.78
C GLN A 417 -21.06 -0.39 -1.75
N ALA A 418 -20.41 0.62 -1.19
CA ALA A 418 -21.04 1.55 -0.26
C ALA A 418 -22.25 2.24 -0.91
N ASN A 419 -22.11 2.69 -2.16
CA ASN A 419 -23.23 3.24 -2.94
C ASN A 419 -24.36 2.22 -3.16
N ALA A 420 -24.03 0.96 -3.47
CA ALA A 420 -25.02 -0.11 -3.64
C ALA A 420 -25.74 -0.44 -2.32
N ILE A 421 -25.04 -0.41 -1.19
CA ILE A 421 -25.63 -0.57 0.15
C ILE A 421 -26.60 0.58 0.41
N MET A 422 -26.17 1.83 0.21
CA MET A 422 -27.00 3.01 0.45
C MET A 422 -28.26 3.10 -0.42
N THR A 423 -28.24 2.53 -1.62
CA THR A 423 -29.36 2.57 -2.58
C THR A 423 -30.31 1.37 -2.49
N LYS A 424 -29.95 0.31 -1.75
CA LYS A 424 -30.90 -0.76 -1.42
C LYS A 424 -32.00 -0.18 -0.53
N GLY A 425 -33.26 -0.32 -0.92
CA GLY A 425 -34.38 0.20 -0.15
C GLY A 425 -34.33 -0.22 1.31
N LEU A 426 -34.61 0.71 2.21
CA LEU A 426 -34.80 0.45 3.64
C LEU A 426 -36.05 -0.43 3.77
N VAL A 427 -35.84 -1.75 3.77
CA VAL A 427 -36.86 -2.69 4.23
C VAL A 427 -36.71 -2.68 5.74
N GLY A 428 -37.75 -2.15 6.40
CA GLY A 428 -37.82 -2.01 7.84
C GLY A 428 -37.91 -3.34 8.58
#